data_AF-A0A0C5VN70-F1
#
_entry.id   AF-A0A0C5VN70-F1
#
_cell.length_a   1.000
_cell.length_b   1.000
_cell.length_c   1.000
_cell.angle_alpha   90.00
_cell.angle_beta   90.00
_cell.angle_gamma   90.00
#
_symmetry.space_group_name_H-M   'P 1'
#
loop_
_entity.id
_entity.type
_entity.pdbx_description
1 polymer ?
#
loop_
_entity_poly.entity_id
_entity_poly.type
_entity_poly.pdbx_seq_one_letter_code
_entity_poly.pdbx_strand_id
1 'polypeptide(L)'
;MNMRIRELQGLGKKSEEILNRAGISSVEEFMASDPFELYLTLKQSVPGVGLNFLYAMLGAQEHMHWQQIARERKTAILMRLDEMGIAP
;
A
#
# COMPACT_ATOMS: atom_id res chain seq x y z
N MET A 1 17.13 2.33 -17.11
CA MET A 1 17.18 2.45 -15.63
C MET A 1 15.89 1.87 -15.10
N ASN A 2 15.94 0.88 -14.20
CA ASN A 2 14.73 0.36 -13.56
C ASN A 2 14.26 1.37 -12.51
N MET A 3 12.96 1.65 -12.53
CA MET A 3 12.31 2.57 -11.59
C MET A 3 12.39 1.99 -10.17
N ARG A 4 12.46 2.87 -9.17
CA ARG A 4 12.46 2.51 -7.75
C ARG A 4 11.07 2.72 -7.15
N ILE A 5 10.75 1.97 -6.10
CA ILE A 5 9.47 2.11 -5.38
C ILE A 5 9.25 3.55 -4.89
N ARG A 6 10.31 4.21 -4.39
CA ARG A 6 10.26 5.61 -3.92
C ARG A 6 9.95 6.65 -5.00
N GLU A 7 9.91 6.23 -6.27
CA GLU A 7 9.60 7.09 -7.42
C GLU A 7 8.14 6.93 -7.86
N LEU A 8 7.42 5.94 -7.32
CA LEU A 8 6.00 5.75 -7.59
C LEU A 8 5.17 6.82 -6.86
N GLN A 9 4.08 7.26 -7.50
CA GLN A 9 3.22 8.30 -6.94
C GLN A 9 2.67 7.88 -5.57
N GLY A 10 2.89 8.72 -4.55
CA GLY A 10 2.43 8.45 -3.19
C GLY A 10 3.37 7.59 -2.35
N LEU A 11 4.46 7.06 -2.90
CA LEU A 11 5.46 6.27 -2.17
C LEU A 11 6.79 7.03 -2.07
N GLY A 12 7.24 7.30 -0.84
CA GLY A 12 8.52 7.97 -0.58
C GLY A 12 9.61 7.00 -0.09
N LYS A 13 10.77 7.54 0.31
CA LYS A 13 11.89 6.76 0.87
C LYS A 13 11.45 5.85 2.03
N LYS A 14 10.65 6.39 2.95
CA LYS A 14 10.10 5.64 4.09
C LYS A 14 9.19 4.50 3.64
N SER A 15 8.37 4.70 2.61
CA SER A 15 7.51 3.67 2.05
C SER A 15 8.34 2.53 1.45
N GLU A 16 9.38 2.85 0.69
CA GLU A 16 10.32 1.84 0.14
C GLU A 16 11.04 1.08 1.26
N GLU A 17 11.52 1.76 2.31
CA GLU A 17 12.15 1.09 3.46
C GLU A 17 11.20 0.10 4.16
N ILE A 18 9.93 0.48 4.33
CA ILE A 18 8.90 -0.37 4.92
C ILE A 18 8.60 -1.58 4.02
N LEU A 19 8.44 -1.35 2.71
CA LEU A 19 8.18 -2.40 1.73
C LEU A 19 9.35 -3.39 1.64
N ASN A 20 10.59 -2.89 1.63
CA ASN A 20 11.79 -3.72 1.65
C ASN A 20 11.83 -4.63 2.89
N ARG A 21 11.42 -4.14 4.06
CA ARG A 21 11.34 -4.95 5.30
C ARG A 21 10.28 -6.04 5.22
N ALA A 22 9.25 -5.85 4.41
CA ALA A 22 8.23 -6.85 4.12
C ALA A 22 8.59 -7.77 2.93
N GLY A 23 9.82 -7.68 2.42
CA GLY A 23 10.31 -8.52 1.33
C GLY A 23 9.95 -8.01 -0.07
N ILE A 24 9.41 -6.80 -0.21
CA ILE A 24 9.12 -6.16 -1.50
C ILE A 24 10.22 -5.16 -1.83
N SER A 25 11.11 -5.54 -2.74
CA SER A 25 12.36 -4.85 -3.05
C SER A 25 12.41 -4.19 -4.43
N SER A 26 11.46 -4.53 -5.30
CA SER A 26 11.38 -4.02 -6.68
C SER A 26 9.99 -3.46 -7.00
N VAL A 27 9.92 -2.62 -8.04
CA VAL A 27 8.64 -2.11 -8.55
C VAL A 27 7.82 -3.27 -9.11
N GLU A 28 8.46 -4.22 -9.77
CA GLU A 28 7.81 -5.40 -10.35
C GLU A 28 7.14 -6.27 -9.26
N GLU A 29 7.84 -6.54 -8.15
CA GLU A 29 7.27 -7.24 -6.98
C GLU A 29 6.10 -6.48 -6.38
N PHE A 30 6.25 -5.17 -6.21
CA PHE A 30 5.20 -4.30 -5.68
C PHE A 30 3.95 -4.32 -6.58
N MET A 31 4.11 -4.18 -7.88
CA MET A 31 3.01 -4.17 -8.85
C MET A 31 2.31 -5.53 -8.98
N ALA A 32 3.02 -6.63 -8.71
CA ALA A 32 2.46 -7.99 -8.74
C ALA A 32 1.75 -8.40 -7.43
N SER A 33 1.93 -7.64 -6.34
CA SER A 33 1.34 -7.94 -5.04
C SER A 33 -0.14 -7.54 -4.94
N ASP A 34 -0.94 -8.31 -4.18
CA ASP A 34 -2.25 -7.82 -3.76
C ASP A 34 -2.07 -6.76 -2.65
N PRO A 35 -2.61 -5.54 -2.82
CA PRO A 35 -2.37 -4.43 -1.90
C PRO A 35 -3.00 -4.64 -0.52
N PHE A 36 -4.06 -5.46 -0.40
CA PHE A 36 -4.71 -5.75 0.88
C PHE A 36 -3.94 -6.82 1.65
N GLU A 37 -3.46 -7.87 0.99
CA GLU A 37 -2.57 -8.87 1.60
C GLU A 37 -1.23 -8.28 2.02
N LEU A 38 -0.67 -7.40 1.18
CA LEU A 38 0.54 -6.65 1.52
C LEU A 38 0.29 -5.72 2.71
N TYR A 39 -0.85 -5.02 2.75
CA TYR A 39 -1.24 -4.19 3.90
C TYR A 39 -1.39 -5.01 5.18
N LEU A 40 -2.00 -6.19 5.13
CA LEU A 40 -2.10 -7.11 6.27
C LEU A 40 -0.72 -7.49 6.81
N THR A 41 0.16 -7.96 5.92
CA THR A 41 1.54 -8.34 6.24
C THR A 41 2.29 -7.19 6.91
N LEU A 42 2.15 -5.99 6.37
CA LEU A 42 2.77 -4.77 6.89
C LEU A 42 2.18 -4.35 8.23
N LYS A 43 0.86 -4.43 8.43
CA LYS A 43 0.18 -4.08 9.69
C LYS A 43 0.62 -4.98 10.84
N GLN A 44 0.93 -6.25 10.56
CA GLN A 44 1.41 -7.22 11.56
C GLN A 44 2.88 -7.03 11.93
N SER A 45 3.72 -6.56 10.99
CA SER A 45 5.18 -6.52 11.15
C SER A 45 5.76 -5.13 11.37
N VAL A 46 5.05 -4.06 10.99
CA VAL A 46 5.54 -2.69 11.02
C VAL A 46 4.59 -1.78 11.82
N PRO A 47 5.01 -1.35 13.03
CA PRO A 47 4.22 -0.43 13.84
C PRO A 47 3.90 0.87 13.11
N GLY A 48 2.64 1.31 13.21
CA GLY A 48 2.17 2.56 12.62
C GLY A 48 1.76 2.48 11.15
N VAL A 49 1.71 1.28 10.55
CA VAL A 49 1.07 1.09 9.25
C VAL A 49 -0.44 1.30 9.36
N GLY A 50 -0.92 2.38 8.79
CA GLY A 50 -2.33 2.79 8.81
C GLY A 50 -2.96 2.85 7.43
N LEU A 51 -4.25 3.17 7.40
CA LEU A 51 -5.09 3.19 6.20
C LEU A 51 -4.55 4.10 5.07
N ASN A 52 -3.87 5.20 5.42
CA ASN A 52 -3.22 6.07 4.43
C ASN A 52 -2.15 5.34 3.62
N PHE A 53 -1.48 4.35 4.21
CA PHE A 53 -0.47 3.59 3.47
C PHE A 53 -1.10 2.64 2.46
N LEU A 54 -2.26 2.03 2.80
CA LEU A 54 -3.05 1.27 1.84
C LEU A 54 -3.53 2.14 0.68
N TYR A 55 -4.00 3.37 0.94
CA TYR A 55 -4.38 4.30 -0.14
C TYR A 55 -3.20 4.68 -1.03
N ALA A 56 -2.02 4.86 -0.46
CA ALA A 56 -0.81 5.15 -1.22
C ALA A 56 -0.40 3.95 -2.11
N MET A 57 -0.49 2.72 -1.59
CA MET A 57 -0.19 1.52 -2.36
C MET A 57 -1.18 1.32 -3.52
N LEU A 58 -2.49 1.45 -3.26
CA LEU A 58 -3.53 1.39 -4.30
C LEU A 58 -3.33 2.48 -5.35
N GLY A 59 -3.07 3.72 -4.92
CA GLY A 59 -2.80 4.83 -5.84
C GLY A 59 -1.57 4.58 -6.72
N ALA A 60 -0.49 4.07 -6.14
CA ALA A 60 0.71 3.73 -6.89
C ALA A 60 0.47 2.61 -7.94
N GLN A 61 -0.22 1.53 -7.55
CA GLN A 61 -0.54 0.43 -8.47
C GLN A 61 -1.50 0.87 -9.59
N GLU A 62 -2.50 1.69 -9.28
CA GLU A 62 -3.54 2.12 -10.22
C GLU A 62 -3.19 3.42 -10.97
N HIS A 63 -2.03 4.01 -10.70
CA HIS A 63 -1.58 5.28 -11.29
C HIS A 63 -2.56 6.44 -10.97
N MET A 64 -3.07 6.45 -9.74
CA MET A 64 -4.03 7.41 -9.21
C MET A 64 -3.47 8.12 -7.98
N HIS A 65 -3.84 9.39 -7.79
CA HIS A 65 -3.48 10.10 -6.58
C HIS A 65 -4.20 9.49 -5.37
N TRP A 66 -3.47 9.17 -4.29
CA TRP A 66 -4.01 8.47 -3.11
C TRP A 66 -5.22 9.17 -2.48
N GLN A 67 -5.31 10.50 -2.56
CA GLN A 67 -6.46 11.26 -2.05
C GLN A 67 -7.75 10.96 -2.83
N GLN A 68 -7.64 10.64 -4.12
CA GLN A 68 -8.78 10.22 -4.92
C GLN A 68 -9.30 8.87 -4.44
N ILE A 69 -8.40 7.90 -4.22
CA ILE A 69 -8.73 6.59 -3.63
C ILE A 69 -9.43 6.77 -2.27
N ALA A 70 -8.84 7.58 -1.39
CA ALA A 70 -9.39 7.85 -0.06
C ALA A 70 -10.78 8.52 -0.10
N ARG A 71 -11.05 9.36 -1.09
CA ARG A 71 -12.34 10.05 -1.25
C ARG A 71 -13.41 9.13 -1.85
N GLU A 72 -13.07 8.40 -2.89
CA GLU A 72 -14.04 7.69 -3.73
C GLU A 72 -14.27 6.24 -3.29
N ARG A 73 -13.29 5.61 -2.61
CA ARG A 73 -13.31 4.17 -2.34
C ARG A 73 -13.16 3.79 -0.87
N LYS A 74 -13.07 4.76 0.05
CA LYS A 74 -12.87 4.50 1.49
C LYS A 74 -13.85 3.48 2.06
N THR A 75 -15.15 3.62 1.80
CA THR A 75 -16.16 2.69 2.31
C THR A 75 -15.92 1.26 1.83
N ALA A 76 -15.69 1.08 0.52
CA ALA A 76 -15.42 -0.23 -0.06
C ALA A 76 -14.12 -0.86 0.49
N ILE A 77 -13.07 -0.04 0.68
CA ILE A 77 -11.82 -0.49 1.29
C ILE A 77 -12.03 -0.94 2.73
N LEU A 78 -12.77 -0.17 3.53
CA LEU A 78 -13.06 -0.53 4.93
C LEU A 78 -13.89 -1.80 5.03
N MET A 79 -14.89 -2.00 4.16
CA MET A 79 -15.66 -3.24 4.10
C MET A 79 -14.78 -4.44 3.78
N ARG A 80 -13.88 -4.33 2.80
CA ARG A 80 -12.94 -5.42 2.48
C ARG A 80 -11.98 -5.70 3.64
N LEU A 81 -11.51 -4.68 4.35
CA LEU A 81 -10.66 -4.88 5.54
C LEU A 81 -11.43 -5.54 6.69
N ASP A 82 -12.72 -5.25 6.83
CA ASP A 82 -13.61 -5.90 7.82
C ASP A 82 -13.86 -7.37 7.49
N GLU A 83 -14.11 -7.69 6.21
CA GLU A 83 -14.20 -9.07 5.72
C GLU A 83 -12.92 -9.89 5.97
N MET A 84 -11.76 -9.23 5.91
CA MET A 84 -10.46 -9.81 6.25
C MET A 84 -10.19 -9.86 7.78
N GLY A 85 -11.09 -9.33 8.60
CA GLY A 85 -10.95 -9.30 10.06
C GLY A 85 -9.89 -8.33 10.58
N ILE A 86 -9.48 -7.34 9.77
CA ILE A 86 -8.35 -6.43 10.04
C ILE A 86 -8.72 -4.95 9.92
N ALA A 87 -10.01 -4.61 10.07
CA ALA A 87 -10.47 -3.24 10.12
C ALA A 87 -9.61 -2.39 11.10
N PRO A 88 -9.20 -1.17 10.71
CA PRO A 88 -8.32 -0.31 11.49
C PRO A 88 -9.00 0.37 12.68
#